data_AF-A0A5F2BK79-F1
#
_entry.id   AF-A0A5F2BK79-F1
#
_cell.length_a   1.000
_cell.length_b   1.000
_cell.length_c   1.000
_cell.angle_alpha   90.00
_cell.angle_beta   90.00
_cell.angle_gamma   90.00
#
_symmetry.space_group_name_H-M   'P 1'
#
loop_
_entity.id
_entity.type
_entity.pdbx_description
1 polymer ?
#
loop_
_entity_poly.entity_id
_entity_poly.type
_entity_poly.pdbx_seq_one_letter_code
_entity_poly.pdbx_strand_id
1 'polypeptide(L)'
;MFKDAVARLRERVKTSNVIKSGDSDPDLKSLASKVTTLLDAGSISADTDKITEWAIAQGVTEESAKEFANDVVDAYFDDTEDETISKSELGSDSEEEEDEEKKKEKKKKEESEKNKEKEIEKARIAYLSNIQNALEVLKSNQETLAAAIEHLLDRSEENTKFKDDFQKLKSELGELTKRPANEKTPVTTNVQKSNLDSKIPGQVAAQDRDKFSKIIIKGIEQGQCYIEDISFLEARGQLTDRASKFIQEYKEVQK
;
A
#
# COMPACT_ATOMS: atom_id res chain seq x y z
N MET A 1 -2.69 -2.18 25.66
CA MET A 1 -2.42 -1.18 24.61
C MET A 1 -2.92 -1.65 23.23
N PHE A 2 -2.41 -2.74 22.63
CA PHE A 2 -2.91 -3.26 21.35
C PHE A 2 -4.45 -3.40 21.22
N LYS A 3 -5.09 -4.09 22.18
CA LYS A 3 -6.55 -4.28 22.19
C LYS A 3 -7.33 -2.96 22.24
N ASP A 4 -6.75 -1.92 22.84
CA ASP A 4 -7.34 -0.60 23.00
C ASP A 4 -7.25 0.22 21.71
N ALA A 5 -6.11 0.14 21.01
CA ALA A 5 -5.92 0.76 19.70
C ALA A 5 -6.86 0.14 18.63
N VAL A 6 -6.97 -1.19 18.61
CA VAL A 6 -7.89 -1.89 17.69
C VAL A 6 -9.35 -1.58 18.03
N ALA A 7 -9.71 -1.47 19.31
CA ALA A 7 -11.05 -1.10 19.73
C ALA A 7 -11.40 0.34 19.29
N ARG A 8 -10.50 1.31 19.52
CA ARG A 8 -10.67 2.69 19.03
C ARG A 8 -10.81 2.78 17.52
N LEU A 9 -9.98 2.04 16.77
CA LEU A 9 -10.05 2.02 15.32
C LEU A 9 -11.40 1.45 14.83
N ARG A 10 -11.86 0.35 15.44
CA ARG A 10 -13.16 -0.25 15.12
C ARG A 10 -14.33 0.69 15.41
N GLU A 11 -14.26 1.45 16.51
CA GLU A 11 -15.30 2.42 16.86
C GLU A 11 -15.30 3.63 15.92
N ARG A 12 -14.12 4.12 15.54
CA ARG A 12 -13.98 5.21 14.55
C ARG A 12 -14.45 4.79 13.17
N VAL A 13 -14.06 3.61 12.68
CA VAL A 13 -14.50 3.10 11.36
C VAL A 13 -16.03 2.97 11.28
N LYS A 14 -16.70 2.62 12.38
CA LYS A 14 -18.17 2.56 12.43
C LYS A 14 -18.85 3.92 12.40
N THR A 15 -18.20 4.96 12.94
CA THR A 15 -18.78 6.31 13.07
C THR A 15 -18.37 7.24 11.93
N SER A 16 -17.24 6.97 11.27
CA SER A 16 -16.80 7.68 10.09
C SER A 16 -17.56 7.18 8.85
N ASN A 17 -18.31 8.06 8.19
CA ASN A 17 -18.80 7.86 6.81
C ASN A 17 -17.62 7.91 5.84
N VAL A 18 -16.69 6.96 5.96
CA VAL A 18 -15.66 6.74 4.95
C VAL A 18 -16.40 6.29 3.71
N ILE A 19 -16.43 7.16 2.71
CA ILE A 19 -16.88 6.83 1.36
C ILE A 19 -15.99 5.65 0.93
N LYS A 20 -16.58 4.44 0.92
CA LYS A 20 -15.94 3.26 0.34
C LYS A 20 -15.45 3.68 -1.05
N SER A 21 -14.16 3.50 -1.29
CA SER A 21 -13.51 3.87 -2.53
C SER A 21 -14.23 3.21 -3.70
N GLY A 22 -14.97 4.03 -4.46
CA GLY A 22 -15.26 3.83 -5.87
C GLY A 22 -16.27 2.74 -6.23
N ASP A 23 -17.27 3.15 -6.99
CA ASP A 23 -18.13 2.36 -7.89
C ASP A 23 -17.27 1.70 -9.01
N SER A 24 -16.24 0.94 -8.62
CA SER A 24 -15.51 0.07 -9.54
C SER A 24 -16.09 -1.32 -9.41
N ASP A 25 -16.78 -1.79 -10.45
CA ASP A 25 -17.22 -3.18 -10.54
C ASP A 25 -16.04 -4.09 -10.14
N PRO A 26 -16.18 -4.89 -9.06
CA PRO A 26 -15.10 -5.74 -8.61
C PRO A 26 -14.76 -6.74 -9.71
N ASP A 27 -13.47 -6.88 -10.03
CA ASP A 27 -12.99 -7.87 -10.99
C ASP A 27 -13.12 -9.28 -10.40
N LEU A 28 -14.31 -9.87 -10.56
CA LEU A 28 -14.68 -11.19 -10.05
C LEU A 28 -13.69 -12.29 -10.51
N LYS A 29 -13.08 -12.14 -11.69
CA LYS A 29 -12.12 -13.12 -12.21
C LYS A 29 -10.80 -13.08 -11.44
N SER A 30 -10.30 -11.89 -11.16
CA SER A 30 -9.10 -11.70 -10.31
C SER A 30 -9.35 -12.15 -8.88
N LEU A 31 -10.56 -11.94 -8.36
CA LEU A 31 -10.96 -12.40 -7.04
C LEU A 31 -11.03 -13.93 -6.98
N ALA A 32 -11.62 -14.60 -7.98
CA ALA A 32 -11.69 -16.06 -8.04
C ALA A 32 -10.29 -16.71 -7.96
N SER A 33 -9.34 -16.23 -8.78
CA SER A 33 -7.95 -16.74 -8.75
C SER A 33 -7.25 -16.52 -7.41
N LYS A 34 -7.56 -15.43 -6.70
CA LYS A 34 -7.01 -15.17 -5.35
C LYS A 34 -7.63 -16.08 -4.30
N VAL A 35 -8.93 -16.34 -4.37
CA VAL A 35 -9.59 -17.25 -3.42
C VAL A 35 -9.09 -18.68 -3.61
N THR A 36 -8.98 -19.17 -4.84
CA THR A 36 -8.45 -20.53 -5.09
C THR A 36 -7.02 -20.68 -4.59
N THR A 37 -6.16 -19.68 -4.80
CA THR A 37 -4.79 -19.67 -4.24
C THR A 37 -4.80 -19.71 -2.70
N LEU A 38 -5.75 -19.04 -2.05
CA LEU A 38 -5.89 -19.05 -0.58
C LEU A 38 -6.47 -20.35 -0.05
N LEU A 39 -7.33 -21.03 -0.83
CA LEU A 39 -7.85 -22.37 -0.55
C LEU A 39 -6.73 -23.41 -0.65
N ASP A 40 -5.94 -23.38 -1.73
CA ASP A 40 -4.78 -24.25 -1.92
C ASP A 40 -3.72 -24.07 -0.82
N ALA A 41 -3.51 -22.83 -0.37
CA ALA A 41 -2.60 -22.50 0.71
C ALA A 41 -3.15 -22.88 2.12
N GLY A 42 -4.40 -23.33 2.22
CA GLY A 42 -5.08 -23.63 3.48
C GLY A 42 -5.32 -22.40 4.36
N SER A 43 -5.23 -21.19 3.80
CA SER A 43 -5.38 -19.92 4.52
C SER A 43 -6.85 -19.54 4.72
N ILE A 44 -7.74 -20.05 3.89
CA ILE A 44 -9.19 -19.95 4.04
C ILE A 44 -9.79 -21.35 3.91
N SER A 45 -10.84 -21.65 4.67
CA SER A 45 -11.56 -22.91 4.54
C SER A 45 -12.51 -22.81 3.36
N ALA A 46 -12.76 -23.92 2.68
CA ALA A 46 -13.70 -24.04 1.56
C ALA A 46 -15.17 -24.03 2.03
N ASP A 47 -15.49 -23.09 2.92
CA ASP A 47 -16.84 -22.83 3.41
C ASP A 47 -17.38 -21.62 2.65
N THR A 48 -18.58 -21.76 2.06
CA THR A 48 -19.27 -20.68 1.35
C THR A 48 -19.34 -19.42 2.22
N ASP A 49 -19.68 -19.57 3.50
CA ASP A 49 -19.80 -18.45 4.43
C ASP A 49 -18.47 -17.67 4.61
N LYS A 50 -17.34 -18.36 4.69
CA LYS A 50 -16.03 -17.68 4.83
C LYS A 50 -15.60 -17.01 3.54
N ILE A 51 -15.92 -17.61 2.40
CA ILE A 51 -15.64 -17.02 1.08
C ILE A 51 -16.55 -15.81 0.83
N THR A 52 -17.81 -15.83 1.29
CA THR A 52 -18.69 -14.65 1.25
C THR A 52 -18.16 -13.50 2.10
N GLU A 53 -17.76 -13.76 3.34
CA GLU A 53 -17.17 -12.74 4.22
C GLU A 53 -15.89 -12.15 3.61
N TRP A 54 -15.08 -13.00 2.99
CA TRP A 54 -13.89 -12.56 2.26
C TRP A 54 -14.23 -11.70 1.05
N ALA A 55 -15.20 -12.10 0.23
CA ALA A 55 -15.62 -11.36 -0.96
C ALA A 55 -16.22 -9.99 -0.60
N ILE A 56 -17.03 -9.93 0.47
CA ILE A 56 -17.56 -8.67 1.01
C ILE A 56 -16.42 -7.76 1.49
N ALA A 57 -15.39 -8.33 2.12
CA ALA A 57 -14.20 -7.57 2.52
C ALA A 57 -13.40 -7.01 1.33
N GLN A 58 -13.49 -7.64 0.16
CA GLN A 58 -12.89 -7.18 -1.09
C GLN A 58 -13.76 -6.18 -1.88
N GLY A 59 -14.95 -5.85 -1.37
CA GLY A 59 -15.84 -4.85 -1.97
C GLY A 59 -16.96 -5.42 -2.86
N VAL A 60 -17.16 -6.74 -2.87
CA VAL A 60 -18.29 -7.38 -3.55
C VAL A 60 -19.58 -7.13 -2.77
N THR A 61 -20.70 -6.88 -3.46
CA THR A 61 -22.00 -6.70 -2.80
C THR A 61 -22.47 -8.00 -2.15
N GLU A 62 -23.26 -7.93 -1.08
CA GLU A 62 -23.64 -9.14 -0.32
C GLU A 62 -24.37 -10.19 -1.18
N GLU A 63 -25.16 -9.74 -2.16
CA GLU A 63 -25.88 -10.60 -3.10
C GLU A 63 -24.92 -11.28 -4.08
N SER A 64 -24.01 -10.52 -4.71
CA SER A 64 -23.01 -11.06 -5.64
C SER A 64 -21.90 -11.86 -4.94
N ALA A 65 -21.63 -11.60 -3.66
CA ALA A 65 -20.67 -12.34 -2.86
C ALA A 65 -21.14 -13.77 -2.57
N LYS A 66 -22.45 -13.96 -2.36
CA LYS A 66 -23.07 -15.29 -2.17
C LYS A 66 -23.01 -16.12 -3.44
N GLU A 67 -23.34 -15.53 -4.58
CA GLU A 67 -23.22 -16.19 -5.90
C GLU A 67 -21.76 -16.53 -6.20
N PHE A 68 -20.85 -15.57 -6.03
CA PHE A 68 -19.41 -15.79 -6.21
C PHE A 68 -18.84 -16.89 -5.32
N ALA A 69 -19.24 -16.96 -4.05
CA ALA A 69 -18.76 -18.00 -3.14
C ALA A 69 -19.22 -19.40 -3.56
N ASN A 70 -20.47 -19.53 -4.02
CA ASN A 70 -20.96 -20.80 -4.56
C ASN A 70 -20.20 -21.17 -5.84
N ASP A 71 -20.04 -20.25 -6.78
CA ASP A 71 -19.32 -20.48 -8.03
C ASP A 71 -17.86 -20.92 -7.81
N VAL A 72 -17.19 -20.34 -6.81
CA VAL A 72 -15.79 -20.69 -6.49
C VAL A 72 -15.70 -22.04 -5.79
N VAL A 73 -16.61 -22.35 -4.86
CA VAL A 73 -16.64 -23.66 -4.18
C VAL A 73 -16.98 -24.77 -5.17
N ASP A 74 -18.00 -24.55 -6.00
CA ASP A 74 -18.38 -25.49 -7.05
C ASP A 74 -17.21 -25.68 -8.01
N ALA A 75 -16.62 -24.62 -8.57
CA ALA A 75 -15.46 -24.75 -9.47
C ALA A 75 -14.22 -25.39 -8.81
N TYR A 76 -14.02 -25.23 -7.49
CA TYR A 76 -12.89 -25.80 -6.78
C TYR A 76 -13.04 -27.31 -6.52
N PHE A 77 -14.27 -27.80 -6.34
CA PHE A 77 -14.55 -29.21 -6.08
C PHE A 77 -15.05 -30.00 -7.30
N ASP A 78 -15.59 -29.33 -8.32
CA ASP A 78 -16.13 -29.96 -9.54
C ASP A 78 -15.02 -30.47 -10.48
N ASP A 79 -13.75 -30.07 -10.26
CA ASP A 79 -12.58 -30.56 -11.01
C ASP A 79 -11.95 -31.84 -10.38
N THR A 80 -12.61 -32.50 -9.42
CA THR A 80 -12.04 -33.63 -8.65
C THR A 80 -12.84 -34.95 -8.67
N GLU A 81 -13.56 -35.27 -9.75
CA GLU A 81 -14.14 -36.61 -9.92
C GLU A 81 -13.20 -37.67 -10.52
N ASP A 82 -11.91 -37.39 -10.75
CA ASP A 82 -11.00 -38.40 -11.31
C ASP A 82 -9.55 -38.27 -10.80
N GLU A 83 -9.27 -38.73 -9.58
CA GLU A 83 -7.96 -39.33 -9.28
C GLU A 83 -8.01 -40.23 -8.03
N THR A 84 -8.08 -41.54 -8.32
CA THR A 84 -7.90 -42.64 -7.36
C THR A 84 -6.48 -42.65 -6.79
N ILE A 85 -6.30 -42.67 -5.47
CA ILE A 85 -5.03 -43.09 -4.85
C ILE A 85 -5.30 -44.18 -3.81
N SER A 86 -4.85 -45.39 -4.17
CA SER A 86 -4.91 -46.62 -3.41
C SER A 86 -4.00 -46.62 -2.18
N LYS A 87 -4.50 -47.33 -1.16
CA LYS A 87 -3.89 -47.62 0.14
C LYS A 87 -3.07 -48.92 0.06
N SER A 88 -1.83 -48.93 0.54
CA SER A 88 -1.03 -50.13 0.89
C SER A 88 -0.14 -49.72 2.08
N GLU A 89 -0.26 -50.20 3.31
CA GLU A 89 -0.22 -51.57 3.87
C GLU A 89 1.08 -52.33 3.53
N LEU A 90 2.04 -52.31 4.45
CA LEU A 90 3.08 -53.32 4.57
C LEU A 90 3.56 -53.43 6.04
N GLY A 91 3.44 -54.63 6.61
CA GLY A 91 4.00 -55.02 7.90
C GLY A 91 5.06 -56.12 7.76
N SER A 92 5.43 -56.70 8.92
CA SER A 92 6.35 -57.84 9.18
C SER A 92 7.80 -57.42 9.46
N ASP A 93 8.36 -57.51 10.68
CA ASP A 93 8.54 -58.61 11.66
C ASP A 93 9.68 -59.58 11.30
N SER A 94 10.71 -59.65 12.17
CA SER A 94 11.46 -60.88 12.56
C SER A 94 12.61 -60.59 13.56
N GLU A 95 12.65 -61.47 14.56
CA GLU A 95 13.47 -61.62 15.77
C GLU A 95 14.96 -61.98 15.51
N GLU A 96 15.90 -61.40 16.27
CA GLU A 96 16.70 -61.99 17.38
C GLU A 96 17.94 -62.80 16.97
N GLU A 97 19.13 -62.37 17.42
CA GLU A 97 20.12 -63.15 18.19
C GLU A 97 21.21 -62.21 18.79
N GLU A 98 22.10 -62.77 19.62
CA GLU A 98 23.36 -62.23 20.19
C GLU A 98 23.28 -61.29 21.42
N ASP A 99 23.61 -61.84 22.59
CA ASP A 99 23.26 -61.31 23.92
C ASP A 99 24.44 -60.90 24.83
N GLU A 100 25.65 -60.67 24.30
CA GLU A 100 26.79 -60.19 25.13
C GLU A 100 27.43 -58.85 24.68
N GLU A 101 27.28 -58.41 23.44
CA GLU A 101 27.61 -57.01 23.03
C GLU A 101 26.55 -55.99 23.45
N LYS A 102 25.31 -56.46 23.67
CA LYS A 102 24.11 -55.64 23.97
C LYS A 102 24.24 -54.77 25.22
N LYS A 103 25.10 -55.09 26.20
CA LYS A 103 25.21 -54.30 27.46
C LYS A 103 26.08 -53.05 27.33
N LYS A 104 27.14 -53.08 26.51
CA LYS A 104 27.97 -51.90 26.20
C LYS A 104 27.32 -51.05 25.12
N GLU A 105 26.66 -51.67 24.14
CA GLU A 105 25.82 -50.95 23.18
C GLU A 105 24.60 -50.28 23.83
N LYS A 106 23.86 -50.95 24.74
CA LYS A 106 22.70 -50.34 25.41
C LYS A 106 23.07 -49.09 26.19
N LYS A 107 24.19 -49.07 26.92
CA LYS A 107 24.66 -47.86 27.63
C LYS A 107 25.05 -46.73 26.67
N LYS A 108 25.70 -47.04 25.55
CA LYS A 108 26.09 -46.05 24.53
C LYS A 108 24.87 -45.54 23.75
N LYS A 109 23.86 -46.40 23.52
CA LYS A 109 22.56 -46.06 22.93
C LYS A 109 21.75 -45.17 23.87
N GLU A 110 21.63 -45.50 25.16
CA GLU A 110 20.92 -44.68 26.15
C GLU A 110 21.56 -43.29 26.33
N GLU A 111 22.89 -43.19 26.33
CA GLU A 111 23.59 -41.91 26.45
C GLU A 111 23.47 -41.06 25.16
N SER A 112 23.50 -41.71 23.98
CA SER A 112 23.19 -41.11 22.68
C SER A 112 21.74 -40.64 22.59
N GLU A 113 20.77 -41.46 23.03
CA GLU A 113 19.35 -41.11 23.06
C GLU A 113 19.07 -39.94 24.00
N LYS A 114 19.66 -39.94 25.20
CA LYS A 114 19.58 -38.78 26.10
C LYS A 114 20.16 -37.50 25.50
N ASN A 115 21.22 -37.59 24.71
CA ASN A 115 21.79 -36.43 24.04
C ASN A 115 20.91 -35.95 22.88
N LYS A 116 20.35 -36.87 22.10
CA LYS A 116 19.36 -36.56 21.05
C LYS A 116 18.10 -35.95 21.64
N GLU A 117 17.61 -36.46 22.75
CA GLU A 117 16.43 -35.94 23.44
C GLU A 117 16.67 -34.51 23.97
N LYS A 118 17.86 -34.23 24.52
CA LYS A 118 18.28 -32.86 24.89
C LYS A 118 18.44 -31.93 23.68
N GLU A 119 18.93 -32.42 22.54
CA GLU A 119 19.00 -31.65 21.30
C GLU A 119 17.61 -31.34 20.75
N ILE A 120 16.70 -32.32 20.77
CA ILE A 120 15.30 -32.15 20.38
C ILE A 120 14.60 -31.14 21.29
N GLU A 121 14.88 -31.19 22.60
CA GLU A 121 14.33 -30.25 23.57
C GLU A 121 14.88 -28.83 23.36
N LYS A 122 16.20 -28.67 23.11
CA LYS A 122 16.78 -27.38 22.71
C LYS A 122 16.20 -26.85 21.41
N ALA A 123 16.01 -27.71 20.41
CA ALA A 123 15.40 -27.34 19.13
C ALA A 123 13.94 -26.89 19.32
N ARG A 124 13.17 -27.57 20.18
CA ARG A 124 11.81 -27.15 20.55
C ARG A 124 11.79 -25.80 21.25
N ILE A 125 12.69 -25.56 22.20
CA ILE A 125 12.79 -24.27 22.89
C ILE A 125 13.17 -23.14 21.91
N ALA A 126 14.13 -23.39 21.02
CA ALA A 126 14.51 -22.43 19.99
C ALA A 126 13.35 -22.14 19.01
N TYR A 127 12.59 -23.16 18.62
CA TYR A 127 11.40 -23.01 17.79
C TYR A 127 10.32 -22.17 18.46
N LEU A 128 10.03 -22.42 19.74
CA LEU A 128 9.08 -21.64 20.53
C LEU A 128 9.53 -20.19 20.70
N SER A 129 10.83 -19.95 20.92
CA SER A 129 11.39 -18.61 20.99
C SER A 129 11.27 -17.87 19.67
N ASN A 130 11.50 -18.54 18.53
CA ASN A 130 11.31 -17.96 17.22
C ASN A 130 9.84 -17.58 16.96
N ILE A 131 8.88 -18.41 17.38
CA ILE A 131 7.46 -18.08 17.30
C ILE A 131 7.13 -16.85 18.14
N GLN A 132 7.65 -16.76 19.36
CA GLN A 132 7.42 -15.60 20.23
C GLN A 132 7.96 -14.31 19.61
N ASN A 133 9.18 -14.35 19.09
CA ASN A 133 9.79 -13.21 18.40
C ASN A 133 8.97 -12.80 17.16
N ALA A 134 8.54 -13.77 16.35
CA ALA A 134 7.71 -13.51 15.18
C ALA A 134 6.36 -12.89 15.56
N LEU A 135 5.73 -13.37 16.64
CA LEU A 135 4.49 -12.80 17.17
C LEU A 135 4.68 -11.37 17.70
N GLU A 136 5.81 -11.09 18.34
CA GLU A 136 6.12 -9.75 18.85
C GLU A 136 6.33 -8.75 17.70
N VAL A 137 7.07 -9.15 16.65
CA VAL A 137 7.22 -8.36 15.42
C VAL A 137 5.87 -8.15 14.75
N LEU A 138 5.05 -9.19 14.63
CA LEU A 138 3.72 -9.09 14.02
C LEU A 138 2.83 -8.10 14.80
N LYS A 139 2.85 -8.17 16.13
CA LYS A 139 2.10 -7.25 16.99
C LYS A 139 2.57 -5.81 16.82
N SER A 140 3.89 -5.57 16.81
CA SER A 140 4.46 -4.24 16.57
C SER A 140 4.09 -3.68 15.19
N ASN A 141 4.12 -4.53 14.17
CA ASN A 141 3.71 -4.15 12.82
C ASN A 141 2.21 -3.81 12.74
N GLN A 142 1.35 -4.57 13.44
CA GLN A 142 -0.07 -4.26 13.51
C GLN A 142 -0.36 -2.96 14.27
N GLU A 143 0.41 -2.64 15.32
CA GLU A 143 0.33 -1.35 16.02
C GLU A 143 0.70 -0.19 15.07
N THR A 144 1.77 -0.37 14.30
CA THR A 144 2.21 0.61 13.29
C THR A 144 1.15 0.82 12.20
N LEU A 145 0.55 -0.28 11.73
CA LEU A 145 -0.50 -0.24 10.72
C LEU A 145 -1.75 0.47 11.25
N ALA A 146 -2.16 0.20 12.49
CA ALA A 146 -3.29 0.88 13.12
C ALA A 146 -3.04 2.40 13.25
N ALA A 147 -1.84 2.80 13.67
CA ALA A 147 -1.47 4.22 13.76
C ALA A 147 -1.45 4.90 12.37
N ALA A 148 -0.99 4.20 11.33
CA ALA A 148 -1.02 4.70 9.97
C ALA A 148 -2.46 4.90 9.44
N ILE A 149 -3.37 3.97 9.75
CA ILE A 149 -4.80 4.12 9.40
C ILE A 149 -5.40 5.32 10.15
N GLU A 150 -5.13 5.48 11.43
CA GLU A 150 -5.63 6.62 12.22
C GLU A 150 -5.16 7.96 11.60
N HIS A 151 -3.88 8.06 11.23
CA HIS A 151 -3.35 9.23 10.56
C HIS A 151 -4.01 9.49 9.18
N LEU A 152 -4.34 8.45 8.42
CA LEU A 152 -5.07 8.61 7.15
C LEU A 152 -6.51 9.08 7.38
N LEU A 153 -7.18 8.59 8.42
CA LEU A 153 -8.53 9.05 8.81
C LEU A 153 -8.51 10.52 9.22
N ASP A 154 -7.57 10.94 10.06
CA ASP A 154 -7.42 12.33 10.48
C ASP A 154 -7.18 13.25 9.25
N ARG A 155 -6.29 12.85 8.33
CA ARG A 155 -6.03 13.60 7.10
C ARG A 155 -7.23 13.63 6.15
N SER A 156 -8.05 12.58 6.14
CA SER A 156 -9.30 12.55 5.37
C SER A 156 -10.31 13.56 5.93
N GLU A 157 -10.45 13.66 7.25
CA GLU A 157 -11.31 14.66 7.90
C GLU A 157 -10.79 16.09 7.70
N GLU A 158 -9.48 16.30 7.66
CA GLU A 158 -8.90 17.61 7.31
C GLU A 158 -9.21 17.99 5.86
N ASN A 159 -9.12 17.04 4.92
CA ASN A 159 -9.44 17.27 3.51
C ASN A 159 -10.92 17.64 3.31
N THR A 160 -11.85 17.05 4.07
CA THR A 160 -13.28 17.43 3.97
C THR A 160 -13.51 18.85 4.48
N LYS A 161 -12.90 19.22 5.61
CA LYS A 161 -12.92 20.61 6.11
C LYS A 161 -12.35 21.60 5.10
N PHE A 162 -11.21 21.25 4.49
CA PHE A 162 -10.59 22.09 3.46
C PHE A 162 -11.50 22.26 2.23
N LYS A 163 -12.18 21.19 1.81
CA LYS A 163 -13.15 21.24 0.71
C LYS A 163 -14.31 22.19 1.04
N ASP A 164 -14.83 22.14 2.25
CA ASP A 164 -15.91 23.03 2.70
C ASP A 164 -15.45 24.49 2.73
N ASP A 165 -14.27 24.77 3.29
CA ASP A 165 -13.72 26.11 3.34
C ASP A 165 -13.37 26.64 1.94
N PHE A 166 -12.90 25.80 1.03
CA PHE A 166 -12.71 26.15 -0.36
C PHE A 166 -14.04 26.53 -1.05
N GLN A 167 -15.13 25.80 -0.78
CA GLN A 167 -16.45 26.14 -1.30
C GLN A 167 -16.98 27.45 -0.71
N LYS A 168 -16.79 27.69 0.59
CA LYS A 168 -17.12 28.98 1.23
C LYS A 168 -16.36 30.11 0.57
N LEU A 169 -15.04 29.98 0.41
CA LEU A 169 -14.20 30.99 -0.23
C LEU A 169 -14.64 31.25 -1.67
N LYS A 170 -14.99 30.19 -2.42
CA LYS A 170 -15.53 30.32 -3.77
C LYS A 170 -16.87 31.07 -3.78
N SER A 171 -17.73 30.81 -2.79
CA SER A 171 -18.99 31.54 -2.61
C SER A 171 -18.75 33.00 -2.28
N GLU A 172 -17.90 33.30 -1.30
CA GLU A 172 -17.53 34.67 -0.91
C GLU A 172 -16.90 35.45 -2.07
N LEU A 173 -16.02 34.80 -2.85
CA LEU A 173 -15.44 35.39 -4.05
C LEU A 173 -16.52 35.66 -5.12
N GLY A 174 -17.45 34.72 -5.30
CA GLY A 174 -18.60 34.87 -6.18
C GLY A 174 -19.52 36.02 -5.75
N GLU A 175 -19.73 36.21 -4.46
CA GLU A 175 -20.49 37.32 -3.88
C GLU A 175 -19.77 38.66 -4.05
N LEU A 176 -18.45 38.72 -3.80
CA LEU A 176 -17.64 39.91 -4.07
C LEU A 176 -17.71 40.32 -5.54
N THR A 177 -17.67 39.35 -6.46
CA THR A 177 -17.75 39.61 -7.91
C THR A 177 -19.11 40.16 -8.33
N LYS A 178 -20.18 39.81 -7.61
CA LYS A 178 -21.55 40.27 -7.88
C LYS A 178 -21.92 41.58 -7.17
N ARG A 179 -21.10 42.06 -6.22
CA ARG A 179 -21.35 43.33 -5.54
C ARG A 179 -21.11 44.50 -6.50
N PRO A 180 -22.13 45.33 -6.81
CA PRO A 180 -21.92 46.53 -7.60
C PRO A 180 -21.04 47.52 -6.83
N ALA A 181 -20.09 48.14 -7.51
CA ALA A 181 -19.22 49.15 -6.93
C ALA A 181 -20.06 50.32 -6.37
N ASN A 182 -19.77 50.74 -5.13
CA ASN A 182 -20.39 51.91 -4.51
C ASN A 182 -19.32 52.83 -3.89
N GLU A 183 -19.65 54.08 -3.60
CA GLU A 183 -18.70 55.08 -3.07
C GLU A 183 -18.07 54.70 -1.71
N LYS A 184 -18.67 53.79 -0.94
CA LYS A 184 -18.14 53.35 0.38
C LYS A 184 -17.21 52.14 0.28
N THR A 185 -17.33 51.33 -0.76
CA THR A 185 -16.43 50.22 -1.10
C THR A 185 -16.04 50.35 -2.58
N PRO A 186 -15.10 51.25 -2.91
CA PRO A 186 -14.59 51.34 -4.28
C PRO A 186 -13.97 49.99 -4.65
N VAL A 187 -14.43 49.40 -5.74
CA VAL A 187 -13.82 48.19 -6.31
C VAL A 187 -12.48 48.62 -6.90
N THR A 188 -11.38 48.36 -6.20
CA THR A 188 -10.02 48.53 -6.72
C THR A 188 -9.67 47.39 -7.68
N THR A 189 -10.53 47.06 -8.65
CA THR A 189 -10.18 46.17 -9.77
C THR A 189 -9.32 46.85 -10.81
N ASN A 190 -8.94 48.11 -10.61
CA ASN A 190 -7.60 48.54 -11.00
C ASN A 190 -6.57 47.91 -10.05
N VAL A 191 -6.50 46.57 -10.07
CA VAL A 191 -5.20 45.98 -10.37
C VAL A 191 -4.87 46.64 -11.69
N GLN A 192 -4.08 47.72 -11.62
CA GLN A 192 -3.31 48.09 -12.78
C GLN A 192 -2.77 46.74 -13.23
N LYS A 193 -3.18 46.29 -14.41
CA LYS A 193 -2.21 45.68 -15.30
C LYS A 193 -1.17 46.79 -15.43
N SER A 194 -0.33 46.97 -14.41
CA SER A 194 1.01 47.42 -14.60
C SER A 194 1.41 46.51 -15.72
N ASN A 195 1.70 47.10 -16.87
CA ASN A 195 2.36 46.37 -17.91
C ASN A 195 3.46 45.62 -17.18
N LEU A 196 3.27 44.32 -17.00
CA LEU A 196 4.21 43.44 -16.32
C LEU A 196 5.35 43.18 -17.31
N ASP A 197 5.75 44.23 -18.04
CA ASP A 197 7.03 44.43 -18.65
C ASP A 197 8.10 44.75 -17.60
N SER A 198 7.73 44.83 -16.32
CA SER A 198 8.61 44.36 -15.26
C SER A 198 8.74 42.84 -15.37
N LYS A 199 9.51 42.39 -16.38
CA LYS A 199 10.05 41.04 -16.45
C LYS A 199 10.57 40.69 -15.07
N ILE A 200 9.86 39.85 -14.33
CA ILE A 200 10.46 39.22 -13.16
C ILE A 200 11.69 38.50 -13.73
N PRO A 201 12.91 38.82 -13.28
CA PRO A 201 14.12 38.25 -13.88
C PRO A 201 14.02 36.73 -13.84
N GLY A 202 14.17 36.11 -15.01
CA GLY A 202 14.06 34.65 -15.15
C GLY A 202 12.66 34.10 -15.43
N GLN A 203 11.59 34.90 -15.50
CA GLN A 203 10.25 34.40 -15.82
C GLN A 203 10.13 33.93 -17.28
N VAL A 204 9.67 32.69 -17.46
CA VAL A 204 9.51 32.04 -18.75
C VAL A 204 8.02 31.99 -19.13
N ALA A 205 7.71 32.47 -20.34
CA ALA A 205 6.38 32.36 -20.93
C ALA A 205 5.98 30.88 -21.04
N ALA A 206 4.71 30.55 -20.74
CA ALA A 206 4.24 29.17 -20.72
C ALA A 206 4.55 28.39 -22.02
N GLN A 207 4.49 29.08 -23.17
CA GLN A 207 4.77 28.53 -24.49
C GLN A 207 6.23 28.14 -24.72
N ASP A 208 7.16 28.73 -23.96
CA ASP A 208 8.60 28.47 -24.10
C ASP A 208 9.14 27.54 -23.01
N ARG A 209 8.33 27.17 -22.01
CA ARG A 209 8.75 26.29 -20.90
C ARG A 209 9.27 24.94 -21.41
N ASP A 210 8.59 24.33 -22.37
CA ASP A 210 9.02 23.04 -22.94
C ASP A 210 10.36 23.16 -23.68
N LYS A 211 10.60 24.29 -24.34
CA LYS A 211 11.87 24.56 -25.05
C LYS A 211 13.00 24.71 -24.04
N PHE A 212 12.79 25.51 -22.99
CA PHE A 212 13.80 25.71 -21.96
C PHE A 212 14.02 24.45 -21.12
N SER A 213 12.99 23.65 -20.83
CA SER A 213 13.12 22.36 -20.15
C SER A 213 14.06 21.43 -20.94
N LYS A 214 13.85 21.29 -22.25
CA LYS A 214 14.75 20.51 -23.12
C LYS A 214 16.20 21.03 -23.13
N ILE A 215 16.40 22.34 -23.06
CA ILE A 215 17.74 22.94 -22.99
C ILE A 215 18.38 22.67 -21.63
N ILE A 216 17.64 22.80 -20.53
CA ILE A 216 18.14 22.50 -19.18
C ILE A 216 18.51 21.03 -19.07
N ILE A 217 17.71 20.10 -19.63
CA ILE A 217 18.04 18.67 -19.68
C ILE A 217 19.40 18.44 -20.35
N LYS A 218 19.67 19.09 -21.50
CA LYS A 218 20.99 19.03 -22.14
C LYS A 218 22.10 19.62 -21.26
N GLY A 219 21.80 20.67 -20.50
CA GLY A 219 22.73 21.24 -19.53
C GLY A 219 23.03 20.30 -18.36
N ILE A 220 22.06 19.47 -17.95
CA ILE A 220 22.26 18.42 -16.95
C ILE A 220 23.17 17.32 -17.50
N GLU A 221 22.95 16.88 -18.75
CA GLU A 221 23.82 15.91 -19.43
C GLU A 221 25.28 16.41 -19.53
N GLN A 222 25.47 17.72 -19.65
CA GLN A 222 26.78 18.39 -19.70
C GLN A 222 27.34 18.73 -18.32
N GLY A 223 26.61 18.46 -17.23
CA GLY A 223 27.01 18.76 -15.85
C GLY A 223 26.99 20.24 -15.47
N GLN A 224 26.35 21.09 -16.28
CA GLN A 224 26.27 22.55 -16.07
C GLN A 224 24.96 23.00 -15.41
N CYS A 225 23.92 22.17 -15.45
CA CYS A 225 22.64 22.34 -14.75
C CYS A 225 22.36 21.16 -13.81
N TYR A 226 21.43 21.32 -12.88
CA TYR A 226 20.95 20.26 -12.00
C TYR A 226 19.45 19.98 -12.17
N ILE A 227 18.99 18.86 -11.60
CA ILE A 227 17.58 18.44 -11.65
C ILE A 227 16.68 19.47 -10.95
N GLU A 228 17.18 20.13 -9.92
CA GLU A 228 16.47 21.20 -9.20
C GLU A 228 16.12 22.37 -10.12
N ASP A 229 16.92 22.63 -11.15
CA ASP A 229 16.68 23.72 -12.10
C ASP A 229 15.46 23.42 -13.01
N ILE A 230 15.22 22.15 -13.33
CA ILE A 230 14.01 21.70 -14.06
C ILE A 230 12.79 21.80 -13.14
N SER A 231 12.89 21.24 -11.93
CA SER A 231 11.81 21.27 -10.94
C SER A 231 11.40 22.72 -10.62
N PHE A 232 12.37 23.65 -10.57
CA PHE A 232 12.11 25.06 -10.35
C PHE A 232 11.38 25.72 -11.53
N LEU A 233 11.75 25.38 -12.77
CA LEU A 233 11.06 25.84 -13.97
C LEU A 233 9.62 25.33 -14.06
N GLU A 234 9.39 24.06 -13.73
CA GLU A 234 8.05 23.45 -13.77
C GLU A 234 7.15 24.01 -12.67
N ALA A 235 7.66 24.11 -11.44
CA ALA A 235 6.88 24.56 -10.29
C ALA A 235 6.62 26.08 -10.30
N ARG A 236 7.60 26.89 -10.68
CA ARG A 236 7.52 28.36 -10.58
C ARG A 236 7.45 29.08 -11.93
N GLY A 237 7.71 28.39 -13.03
CA GLY A 237 7.78 29.02 -14.35
C GLY A 237 8.94 30.00 -14.49
N GLN A 238 10.01 29.80 -13.71
CA GLN A 238 11.17 30.69 -13.64
C GLN A 238 12.45 29.89 -13.85
N LEU A 239 13.46 30.51 -14.46
CA LEU A 239 14.80 29.96 -14.56
C LEU A 239 15.61 30.35 -13.34
N THR A 240 16.41 29.41 -12.83
CA THR A 240 17.46 29.72 -11.87
C THR A 240 18.59 30.50 -12.54
N ASP A 241 19.41 31.22 -11.78
CA ASP A 241 20.55 31.97 -12.31
C ASP A 241 21.52 31.07 -13.10
N ARG A 242 21.67 29.81 -12.66
CA ARG A 242 22.50 28.80 -13.32
C ARG A 242 21.93 28.39 -14.67
N ALA A 243 20.65 27.98 -14.70
CA ALA A 243 19.96 27.62 -15.94
C ALA A 243 19.92 28.80 -16.92
N SER A 244 19.72 30.02 -16.41
CA SER A 244 19.71 31.25 -17.21
C SER A 244 21.06 31.49 -17.91
N LYS A 245 22.18 31.33 -17.19
CA LYS A 245 23.53 31.43 -17.77
C LYS A 245 23.77 30.38 -18.85
N PHE A 246 23.46 29.11 -18.54
CA PHE A 246 23.62 28.02 -19.50
C PHE A 246 22.80 28.25 -20.78
N ILE A 247 21.55 28.68 -20.64
CA ILE A 247 20.67 28.97 -21.77
C ILE A 247 21.20 30.15 -22.62
N GLN A 248 21.81 31.16 -22.01
CA GLN A 248 22.43 32.27 -22.74
C GLN A 248 23.66 31.79 -23.53
N GLU A 249 24.55 31.03 -22.90
CA GLU A 249 25.73 30.43 -23.55
C GLU A 249 25.30 29.49 -24.70
N TYR A 250 24.29 28.64 -24.47
CA TYR A 250 23.76 27.73 -25.47
C TYR A 250 23.13 28.45 -26.67
N LYS A 251 22.49 29.61 -26.44
CA LYS A 251 21.94 30.46 -27.52
C LYS A 251 23.01 31.18 -28.31
N GLU A 252 24.13 31.54 -27.70
CA GLU A 252 25.26 32.16 -28.39
C GLU A 252 26.01 31.16 -29.28
N VAL A 253 26.10 29.90 -28.87
CA VAL A 253 26.73 28.81 -29.66
C VAL A 253 25.87 28.37 -30.86
N GLN A 254 24.56 28.63 -30.84
CA GLN A 254 23.64 28.29 -31.94
C GLN A 254 23.39 29.43 -32.95
N LYS A 255 23.95 30.62 -32.74
CA LYS A 255 23.94 31.72 -33.72
C LYS A 255 25.09 31.60 -34.71
#